data_AF-A0A535QL32-F1
#
_entry.id   AF-A0A535QL32-F1
#
_cell.length_a   1.000
_cell.length_b   1.000
_cell.length_c   1.000
_cell.angle_alpha   90.00
_cell.angle_beta   90.00
_cell.angle_gamma   90.00
#
_symmetry.space_group_name_H-M   'P 1'
#
loop_
_entity.id
_entity.type
_entity.pdbx_description
1 polymer ?
#
loop_
_entity_poly.entity_id
_entity_poly.type
_entity_poly.pdbx_seq_one_letter_code
_entity_poly.pdbx_strand_id
1 'polypeptide(L)'
;MERSLYERLGGMESIVGVVEDFRDRVAKDARINQKFARTDLARLRKMLIDQVCEVAGGPCTYTGRNMKDAHAGMKVTSGEFNALVEDLVATLDHFKVGKTEQAEILGVLGPLKSDIVEVDSSQVGTPLPATYQPAPALMR
;
A
#
# COMPACT_ATOMS: atom_id res chain seq x y z
N MET A 1 -2.75 -29.15 5.76
CA MET A 1 -2.50 -27.90 5.01
C MET A 1 -2.44 -26.79 6.02
N GLU A 2 -1.42 -25.94 5.96
CA GLU A 2 -1.46 -24.68 6.72
C GLU A 2 -2.54 -23.78 6.13
N ARG A 3 -3.23 -23.03 7.00
CA ARG A 3 -4.19 -22.00 6.59
C ARG A 3 -3.47 -20.91 5.80
N SER A 4 -4.11 -20.31 4.81
CA SER A 4 -3.51 -19.18 4.08
C SER A 4 -3.32 -17.97 5.00
N LEU A 5 -2.43 -17.05 4.63
CA LEU A 5 -2.24 -15.81 5.40
C LEU A 5 -3.57 -15.04 5.50
N TYR A 6 -4.38 -15.03 4.44
CA TYR A 6 -5.72 -14.47 4.41
C TYR A 6 -6.62 -15.05 5.51
N GLU A 7 -6.65 -16.38 5.66
CA GLU A 7 -7.42 -17.05 6.71
C GLU A 7 -6.88 -16.75 8.11
N ARG A 8 -5.55 -16.63 8.28
CA ARG A 8 -4.93 -16.28 9.57
C ARG A 8 -5.17 -14.82 9.96
N LEU A 9 -5.26 -13.93 8.99
CA LEU A 9 -5.59 -12.51 9.19
C LEU A 9 -7.08 -12.27 9.50
N GLY A 10 -7.95 -13.29 9.39
CA GLY A 10 -9.39 -13.18 9.63
C GLY A 10 -10.21 -12.84 8.38
N GLY A 11 -9.62 -12.99 7.20
CA GLY A 11 -10.30 -12.84 5.92
C GLY A 11 -10.63 -11.40 5.53
N MET A 12 -11.59 -11.24 4.62
CA MET A 12 -11.88 -9.98 3.93
C MET A 12 -12.24 -8.84 4.88
N GLU A 13 -13.03 -9.10 5.92
CA GLU A 13 -13.45 -8.05 6.85
C GLU A 13 -12.25 -7.41 7.56
N SER A 14 -11.31 -8.23 8.05
CA SER A 14 -10.06 -7.76 8.64
C SER A 14 -9.21 -6.98 7.64
N ILE A 15 -9.10 -7.46 6.39
CA ILE A 15 -8.32 -6.77 5.35
C ILE A 15 -8.92 -5.40 5.04
N VAL A 16 -10.24 -5.30 4.92
CA VAL A 16 -10.92 -4.02 4.75
C VAL A 16 -10.61 -3.09 5.91
N GLY A 17 -10.73 -3.57 7.16
CA GLY A 17 -10.41 -2.77 8.35
C GLY A 17 -8.98 -2.24 8.36
N VAL A 18 -7.99 -3.10 8.06
CA VAL A 18 -6.58 -2.72 7.95
C VAL A 18 -6.37 -1.68 6.85
N VAL A 19 -6.96 -1.85 5.67
CA VAL A 19 -6.78 -0.90 4.56
C VAL A 19 -7.39 0.48 4.88
N GLU A 20 -8.53 0.54 5.57
CA GLU A 20 -9.15 1.81 5.97
C GLU A 20 -8.29 2.57 6.99
N ASP A 21 -7.81 1.89 8.04
CA ASP A 21 -6.94 2.51 9.06
C ASP A 21 -5.60 2.95 8.46
N PHE A 22 -5.01 2.11 7.60
CA PHE A 22 -3.79 2.44 6.88
C PHE A 22 -3.96 3.67 5.99
N ARG A 23 -5.04 3.72 5.20
CA ARG A 23 -5.38 4.87 4.36
C ARG A 23 -5.47 6.15 5.19
N ASP A 24 -6.14 6.10 6.34
CA ASP A 24 -6.33 7.25 7.21
C ASP A 24 -5.03 7.71 7.89
N ARG A 25 -4.10 6.80 8.20
CA ARG A 25 -2.75 7.14 8.67
C ARG A 25 -1.94 7.86 7.59
N VAL A 26 -1.89 7.28 6.39
CA VAL A 26 -1.18 7.86 5.23
C VAL A 26 -1.71 9.25 4.89
N ALA A 27 -3.03 9.46 4.98
CA ALA A 27 -3.64 10.77 4.74
C ALA A 27 -3.19 11.84 5.75
N LYS A 28 -2.82 11.43 6.98
CA LYS A 28 -2.39 12.32 8.08
C LYS A 28 -0.86 12.45 8.17
N ASP A 29 -0.09 11.55 7.54
CA ASP A 29 1.37 11.61 7.56
C ASP A 29 1.91 12.66 6.59
N ALA A 30 2.36 13.80 7.14
CA ALA A 30 2.96 14.90 6.40
C ALA A 30 4.24 14.50 5.62
N ARG A 31 4.86 13.37 5.94
CA ARG A 31 6.02 12.82 5.22
C ARG A 31 5.64 12.29 3.84
N ILE A 32 4.38 11.87 3.62
CA ILE A 32 3.98 11.16 2.39
C ILE A 32 2.65 11.63 1.80
N ASN A 33 1.79 12.32 2.55
CA ASN A 33 0.43 12.65 2.11
C ASN A 33 0.38 13.45 0.80
N GLN A 34 1.41 14.26 0.50
CA GLN A 34 1.51 15.02 -0.75
C GLN A 34 1.55 14.11 -1.99
N LYS A 35 2.07 12.88 -1.87
CA LYS A 35 2.08 11.89 -2.96
C LYS A 35 0.68 11.36 -3.30
N PHE A 36 -0.30 11.57 -2.42
CA PHE A 36 -1.68 11.10 -2.60
C PHE A 36 -2.65 12.23 -2.97
N ALA A 37 -2.17 13.48 -3.10
CA ALA A 37 -3.02 14.66 -3.31
C ALA A 37 -3.91 14.62 -4.57
N ARG A 38 -3.53 13.83 -5.59
CA ARG A 38 -4.28 13.66 -6.84
C ARG A 38 -4.93 12.27 -6.98
N THR A 39 -4.93 11.49 -5.91
CA THR A 39 -5.37 10.09 -5.96
C THR A 39 -6.90 9.99 -5.88
N ASP A 40 -7.48 9.17 -6.77
CA ASP A 40 -8.85 8.69 -6.59
C ASP A 40 -8.90 7.70 -5.42
N LEU A 41 -9.48 8.13 -4.30
CA LEU A 41 -9.49 7.36 -3.05
C LEU A 41 -10.31 6.09 -3.14
N ALA A 42 -11.41 6.08 -3.91
CA ALA A 42 -12.26 4.90 -4.07
C ALA A 42 -11.52 3.81 -4.86
N ARG A 43 -10.82 4.22 -5.92
CA ARG A 43 -9.94 3.35 -6.69
C ARG A 43 -8.79 2.85 -5.82
N LEU A 44 -8.08 3.73 -5.11
CA LEU A 44 -6.97 3.33 -4.24
C LEU A 44 -7.41 2.28 -3.23
N ARG A 45 -8.52 2.54 -2.53
CA ARG A 45 -9.12 1.63 -1.56
C ARG A 45 -9.37 0.25 -2.17
N LYS A 46 -10.05 0.18 -3.32
CA LYS A 46 -10.32 -1.10 -3.98
C LYS A 46 -9.03 -1.82 -4.39
N MET A 47 -8.09 -1.11 -5.02
CA MET A 47 -6.82 -1.69 -5.47
C MET A 47 -5.99 -2.24 -4.31
N LEU A 48 -5.92 -1.53 -3.18
CA LEU A 48 -5.22 -2.00 -1.98
C LEU A 48 -5.89 -3.23 -1.37
N ILE A 49 -7.23 -3.24 -1.25
CA ILE A 49 -7.96 -4.43 -0.75
C ILE A 49 -7.69 -5.65 -1.63
N ASP A 50 -7.85 -5.50 -2.96
CA ASP A 50 -7.64 -6.60 -3.90
C ASP A 50 -6.19 -7.11 -3.84
N GLN A 51 -5.21 -6.20 -3.81
CA GLN A 51 -3.79 -6.54 -3.75
C GLN A 51 -3.43 -7.28 -2.47
N VAL A 52 -3.86 -6.78 -1.30
CA VAL A 52 -3.58 -7.42 0.00
C VAL A 52 -4.29 -8.78 0.08
N CYS A 53 -5.53 -8.86 -0.40
CA CYS A 53 -6.28 -10.12 -0.43
C CYS A 53 -5.60 -11.16 -1.32
N GLU A 54 -5.19 -10.82 -2.54
CA GLU A 54 -4.49 -11.74 -3.45
C GLU A 54 -3.14 -12.19 -2.87
N VAL A 55 -2.33 -11.24 -2.41
CA VAL A 55 -1.01 -11.51 -1.80
C VAL A 55 -1.11 -12.39 -0.56
N ALA A 56 -2.16 -12.23 0.25
CA ALA A 56 -2.40 -13.06 1.42
C ALA A 56 -2.91 -14.48 1.06
N GLY A 57 -3.10 -14.82 -0.21
CA GLY A 57 -3.66 -16.09 -0.65
C GLY A 57 -5.18 -16.17 -0.44
N GLY A 58 -5.85 -15.03 -0.48
CA GLY A 58 -7.31 -14.93 -0.50
C GLY A 58 -7.90 -15.14 -1.89
N PRO A 59 -9.23 -15.11 -2.03
CA PRO A 59 -9.92 -15.43 -3.28
C PRO A 59 -9.95 -14.26 -4.29
N CYS A 60 -9.30 -13.13 -3.98
CA CYS A 60 -9.33 -11.94 -4.82
C CYS A 60 -8.30 -12.01 -5.94
N THR A 61 -8.56 -11.24 -7.00
CA THR A 61 -7.59 -11.02 -8.08
C THR A 61 -7.31 -9.54 -8.18
N TYR A 62 -6.03 -9.17 -8.13
CA TYR A 62 -5.61 -7.80 -8.36
C TYR A 62 -5.59 -7.52 -9.87
N THR A 63 -6.47 -6.62 -10.31
CA THR A 63 -6.60 -6.24 -11.73
C THR A 63 -6.05 -4.85 -12.01
N GLY A 64 -5.29 -4.28 -11.07
CA GLY A 64 -4.68 -2.97 -11.23
C GLY A 64 -3.42 -3.02 -12.09
N ARG A 65 -2.78 -1.85 -12.26
CA ARG A 65 -1.47 -1.77 -12.91
C ARG A 65 -0.42 -2.48 -12.06
N ASN A 66 0.63 -3.02 -12.68
CA ASN A 66 1.82 -3.43 -11.93
C ASN A 66 2.39 -2.24 -11.13
N MET A 67 3.20 -2.53 -10.11
CA MET A 67 3.69 -1.49 -9.19
C MET A 67 4.54 -0.43 -9.90
N LYS A 68 5.31 -0.82 -10.91
CA LYS A 68 6.11 0.13 -11.69
C LYS A 68 5.24 1.14 -12.43
N ASP A 69 4.25 0.68 -13.18
CA ASP A 69 3.34 1.54 -13.95
C ASP A 69 2.36 2.32 -13.07
N ALA A 70 2.04 1.80 -11.87
CA ALA A 70 1.22 2.50 -10.89
C ALA A 70 1.93 3.72 -10.29
N HIS A 71 3.25 3.63 -10.10
CA HIS A 71 4.08 4.65 -9.45
C HIS A 71 4.98 5.44 -10.41
N ALA A 72 4.98 5.09 -11.70
CA ALA A 72 5.77 5.74 -12.74
C ALA A 72 5.57 7.26 -12.76
N GLY A 73 6.68 7.99 -12.74
CA GLY A 73 6.70 9.45 -12.78
C GLY A 73 6.30 10.14 -11.48
N MET A 74 6.05 9.41 -10.39
CA MET A 74 5.77 10.01 -9.07
C MET A 74 7.02 10.54 -8.37
N LYS A 75 8.22 10.10 -8.80
CA LYS A 75 9.49 10.38 -8.12
C LYS A 75 9.45 10.01 -6.64
N VAL A 76 8.93 8.81 -6.34
CA VAL A 76 8.92 8.29 -4.97
C VAL A 76 10.35 8.07 -4.52
N THR A 77 10.66 8.58 -3.34
CA THR A 77 11.98 8.45 -2.70
C THR A 77 12.04 7.21 -1.81
N SER A 78 13.24 6.73 -1.49
CA SER A 78 13.42 5.64 -0.52
C SER A 78 12.96 6.03 0.89
N GLY A 79 13.07 7.31 1.27
CA GLY A 79 12.52 7.88 2.51
C GLY A 79 10.99 7.81 2.59
N GLU A 80 10.28 8.22 1.53
CA GLU A 80 8.82 8.16 1.49
C GLU A 80 8.30 6.73 1.49
N PHE A 81 8.97 5.81 0.79
CA PHE A 81 8.61 4.39 0.84
C PHE A 81 8.77 3.82 2.25
N ASN A 82 9.86 4.16 2.96
CA ASN A 82 10.06 3.69 4.33
C ASN A 82 9.00 4.26 5.29
N ALA A 83 8.63 5.54 5.15
CA ALA A 83 7.55 6.14 5.94
C ALA A 83 6.20 5.44 5.70
N LEU A 84 5.88 5.08 4.46
CA LEU A 84 4.70 4.27 4.12
C LEU A 84 4.73 2.90 4.81
N VAL A 85 5.89 2.23 4.85
CA VAL A 85 6.06 0.95 5.54
C VAL A 85 5.89 1.09 7.05
N GLU A 86 6.38 2.18 7.64
CA GLU A 86 6.17 2.48 9.07
C GLU A 86 4.67 2.65 9.40
N ASP A 87 3.91 3.35 8.54
CA ASP A 87 2.46 3.49 8.69
C ASP A 87 1.74 2.14 8.58
N LEU A 88 2.19 1.26 7.69
CA LEU A 88 1.67 -0.09 7.58
C LEU A 88 1.94 -0.90 8.85
N VAL A 89 3.16 -0.87 9.38
CA VAL A 89 3.51 -1.57 10.63
C VAL A 89 2.66 -1.06 11.79
N ALA A 90 2.49 0.26 11.90
CA ALA A 90 1.64 0.86 12.93
C ALA A 90 0.16 0.42 12.81
N THR A 91 -0.33 0.25 11.58
CA THR A 91 -1.66 -0.32 11.31
C THR A 91 -1.75 -1.77 11.79
N LEU A 92 -0.80 -2.61 11.39
CA LEU A 92 -0.79 -4.03 11.77
C LEU A 92 -0.68 -4.22 13.29
N ASP A 93 0.11 -3.38 13.96
CA ASP A 93 0.19 -3.35 15.42
C ASP A 93 -1.13 -2.89 16.07
N HIS A 94 -1.84 -1.91 15.50
CA HIS A 94 -3.16 -1.48 15.98
C HIS A 94 -4.18 -2.62 15.94
N PHE A 95 -4.18 -3.41 14.87
CA PHE A 95 -5.01 -4.60 14.72
C PHE A 95 -4.49 -5.83 15.48
N LYS A 96 -3.36 -5.70 16.19
CA LYS A 96 -2.71 -6.77 16.96
C LYS A 96 -2.38 -7.99 16.10
N VAL A 97 -2.01 -7.78 14.84
CA VAL A 97 -1.55 -8.84 13.93
C VAL A 97 -0.27 -9.46 14.52
N GLY A 98 -0.20 -10.79 14.55
CA GLY A 98 0.95 -11.52 15.08
C GLY A 98 2.24 -11.21 14.35
N LYS A 99 3.39 -11.30 15.03
CA LYS A 99 4.69 -10.94 14.43
C LYS A 99 5.07 -11.84 13.25
N THR A 100 4.61 -13.09 13.25
CA THR A 100 4.76 -14.00 12.11
C THR A 100 4.03 -13.46 10.89
N GLU A 101 2.74 -13.13 11.03
CA GLU A 101 1.93 -12.59 9.94
C GLU A 101 2.44 -11.21 9.47
N GLN A 102 2.91 -10.36 10.38
CA GLN A 102 3.55 -9.09 10.00
C GLN A 102 4.80 -9.32 9.15
N ALA A 103 5.67 -10.25 9.54
CA ALA A 103 6.87 -10.57 8.79
C ALA A 103 6.55 -11.13 7.40
N GLU A 104 5.50 -11.95 7.27
CA GLU A 104 5.04 -12.45 5.97
C GLU A 104 4.50 -11.32 5.07
N ILE A 105 3.64 -10.44 5.60
CA ILE A 105 3.13 -9.28 4.84
C ILE A 105 4.28 -8.41 4.35
N LEU A 106 5.20 -8.04 5.25
CA LEU A 106 6.35 -7.21 4.91
C LEU A 106 7.31 -7.91 3.95
N GLY A 107 7.44 -9.24 4.05
CA GLY A 107 8.23 -10.07 3.16
C GLY A 107 7.70 -10.07 1.72
N VAL A 108 6.38 -10.02 1.53
CA VAL A 108 5.78 -9.92 0.19
C VAL A 108 5.84 -8.50 -0.37
N LEU A 109 5.65 -7.47 0.47
CA LEU A 109 5.64 -6.08 0.01
C LEU A 109 7.05 -5.49 -0.18
N GLY A 110 8.05 -5.97 0.57
CA GLY A 110 9.43 -5.51 0.49
C GLY A 110 10.02 -5.50 -0.93
N PRO A 111 9.89 -6.59 -1.71
CA PRO A 111 10.35 -6.64 -3.10
C PRO A 111 9.74 -5.57 -4.01
N LEU A 112 8.52 -5.08 -3.72
CA LEU A 112 7.86 -4.04 -4.53
C LEU A 112 8.60 -2.70 -4.48
N LYS A 113 9.49 -2.50 -3.49
CA LYS A 113 10.29 -1.28 -3.37
C LYS A 113 11.05 -0.95 -4.65
N SER A 114 11.61 -1.95 -5.34
CA SER A 114 12.39 -1.73 -6.58
C SER A 114 11.56 -1.24 -7.75
N ASP A 115 10.26 -1.54 -7.75
CA ASP A 115 9.32 -1.07 -8.77
C ASP A 115 8.77 0.32 -8.44
N ILE A 116 8.74 0.70 -7.17
CA ILE A 116 8.06 1.90 -6.67
C ILE A 116 9.05 3.07 -6.52
N VAL A 117 10.23 2.83 -5.95
CA VAL A 117 11.21 3.89 -5.68
C VAL A 117 11.93 4.29 -6.97
N GLU A 118 11.82 5.56 -7.34
CA GLU A 118 12.49 6.13 -8.52
C GLU A 118 13.72 6.98 -8.15
N VAL A 119 13.83 7.39 -6.89
CA VAL A 119 14.88 8.28 -6.39
C VAL A 119 15.47 7.68 -5.12
N ASP A 120 16.74 7.27 -5.16
CA ASP A 120 17.43 6.83 -3.95
C ASP A 120 17.82 8.04 -3.09
N SER A 121 16.94 8.38 -2.14
CA SER A 121 17.06 9.52 -1.24
C SER A 121 16.22 9.28 0.00
N SER A 122 16.74 9.63 1.17
CA SER A 122 16.01 9.58 2.44
C SER A 122 15.03 10.74 2.64
N GLN A 123 14.95 11.67 1.69
CA GLN A 123 14.03 12.81 1.76
C GLN A 123 12.58 12.35 1.85
N VAL A 124 11.76 13.13 2.56
CA VAL A 124 10.31 12.95 2.65
C VAL A 124 9.58 14.24 2.32
N GLY A 125 8.28 14.15 2.08
CA GLY A 125 7.41 15.29 1.81
C GLY A 125 7.70 15.95 0.46
N THR A 126 8.21 15.20 -0.51
CA THR A 126 8.46 15.75 -1.85
C THR A 126 7.13 15.87 -2.62
N PRO A 127 6.93 16.94 -3.39
CA PRO A 127 5.69 17.12 -4.14
C PRO A 127 5.57 16.06 -5.24
N LEU A 128 4.34 15.81 -5.68
CA LEU A 128 4.13 15.14 -6.97
C LEU A 128 4.68 16.02 -8.10
N PRO A 129 5.43 15.46 -9.06
CA PRO A 129 5.81 16.20 -10.25
C PRO A 129 4.58 16.79 -10.95
N ALA A 130 4.71 18.02 -11.48
CA ALA A 130 3.59 18.69 -12.16
C ALA A 130 3.02 17.83 -13.31
N THR A 131 3.90 17.09 -13.99
CA THR A 131 3.60 16.19 -15.10
C THR A 131 2.95 14.87 -14.68
N TYR A 132 2.92 14.52 -13.38
CA TYR A 132 2.32 13.26 -12.92
C TYR A 132 0.82 13.24 -13.17
N GLN A 133 0.35 12.15 -13.79
CA GLN A 133 -1.04 11.88 -14.07
C GLN A 133 -1.50 10.65 -13.27
N PRO A 134 -2.53 10.77 -12.42
CA PRO A 134 -3.07 9.62 -11.72
C PRO A 134 -3.73 8.64 -12.70
N ALA A 135 -3.86 7.38 -12.28
CA ALA A 135 -4.65 6.43 -13.06
C ALA A 135 -6.12 6.88 -13.17
N PRO A 136 -6.81 6.61 -14.29
CA PRO A 136 -8.23 6.90 -14.42
C PRO A 136 -9.06 6.27 -13.31
N ALA A 137 -10.16 6.91 -12.95
CA ALA A 137 -11.16 6.35 -12.04
C ALA A 137 -11.66 4.99 -12.58
N LEU A 138 -12.14 4.15 -11.66
CA LEU A 138 -12.77 2.89 -12.05
C LEU A 138 -13.99 3.18 -12.92
N MET A 139 -14.09 2.52 -14.07
CA MET A 139 -15.32 2.53 -14.87
C MET A 139 -16.44 1.93 -14.02
N ARG A 140 -17.53 2.68 -13.85
CA ARG A 140 -18.73 2.23 -13.14
C ARG A 140 -19.45 1.14 -13.93
#